data_AF-A0A7C9EG54-F1
#
_entry.id   AF-A0A7C9EG54-F1
#
_cell.length_a   1.000
_cell.length_b   1.000
_cell.length_c   1.000
_cell.angle_alpha   90.00
_cell.angle_beta   90.00
_cell.angle_gamma   90.00
#
_symmetry.space_group_name_H-M   'P 1'
#
loop_
_entity.id
_entity.type
_entity.pdbx_description
1 polymer ?
#
loop_
_entity_poly.entity_id
_entity_poly.type
_entity_poly.pdbx_seq_one_letter_code
_entity_poly.pdbx_strand_id
1 'polypeptide(L)'
;VSTLKLMRDQVIMAKAYATIAKAKNDSDLYDSLMKCTKKSLIAIGEANSDAELQLGALDQAKEMGHMLALAKDKLHDCAVLARKLRAMIQLTEENVKSNRKQSAFLIQLAAKTVPKPLHCFSQLLTANYFLPDRAKNDVYPKEKLEDPSLYHYAIFSDNVLATAVVVNSTMWHANEPEKHIFHIVT
;
A
#
# COMPACT_ATOMS: atom_id res chain seq x y z
N VAL A 1 -5.22 -6.02 33.64
CA VAL A 1 -5.28 -6.58 32.27
C VAL A 1 -6.21 -5.68 31.45
N SER A 2 -5.80 -5.20 30.28
CA SER A 2 -6.65 -4.34 29.43
C SER A 2 -7.86 -5.14 28.93
N THR A 3 -9.04 -4.51 28.97
CA THR A 3 -10.31 -5.09 28.52
C THR A 3 -10.29 -5.34 27.02
N LEU A 4 -9.74 -4.40 26.25
CA LEU A 4 -9.58 -4.54 24.80
C LEU A 4 -8.70 -5.75 24.44
N LYS A 5 -7.56 -5.91 25.13
CA LYS A 5 -6.68 -7.07 24.91
C LYS A 5 -7.39 -8.38 25.24
N LEU A 6 -8.07 -8.44 26.39
CA LEU A 6 -8.85 -9.61 26.80
C LEU A 6 -9.88 -10.00 25.73
N MET A 7 -10.68 -9.05 25.25
CA MET A 7 -11.71 -9.33 24.25
C MET A 7 -11.11 -9.80 22.92
N ARG A 8 -9.97 -9.25 22.49
CA ARG A 8 -9.25 -9.72 21.29
C ARG A 8 -8.78 -11.17 21.45
N ASP A 9 -8.21 -11.50 22.61
CA ASP A 9 -7.76 -12.86 22.92
C ASP A 9 -8.95 -13.84 22.96
N GLN A 10 -10.07 -13.43 23.56
CA GLN A 10 -11.31 -14.21 23.59
C GLN A 10 -11.87 -14.47 22.18
N VAL A 11 -11.86 -13.47 21.29
CA VAL A 11 -12.30 -13.65 19.89
C VAL A 11 -11.42 -14.68 19.15
N ILE A 12 -10.11 -14.65 19.37
CA ILE A 12 -9.19 -15.64 18.78
C ILE A 12 -9.53 -17.05 19.28
N MET A 13 -9.72 -17.20 20.60
CA MET A 13 -10.09 -18.46 21.22
C MET A 13 -11.45 -18.97 20.73
N ALA A 14 -12.44 -18.09 20.57
CA ALA A 14 -13.77 -18.45 20.09
C ALA A 14 -13.71 -18.98 18.65
N LYS A 15 -12.93 -18.35 17.77
CA LYS A 15 -12.70 -18.83 16.39
C LYS A 15 -12.00 -20.19 16.36
N ALA A 16 -11.05 -20.42 17.26
CA ALA A 16 -10.38 -21.71 17.37
C ALA A 16 -11.37 -22.81 17.79
N TYR A 17 -12.15 -22.60 18.85
CA TYR A 17 -13.17 -23.54 19.29
C TYR A 17 -14.28 -23.74 18.25
N ALA A 18 -14.73 -22.68 17.57
CA ALA A 18 -15.72 -22.79 16.51
C ALA A 18 -15.23 -23.71 15.39
N THR A 19 -13.97 -23.59 14.97
CA THR A 19 -13.43 -24.48 13.94
C THR A 19 -13.39 -25.94 14.41
N ILE A 20 -13.08 -26.18 15.68
CA ILE A 20 -13.08 -27.51 16.27
C ILE A 20 -14.51 -28.07 16.35
N ALA A 21 -15.47 -27.26 16.80
CA ALA A 21 -16.90 -27.61 16.84
C ALA A 21 -17.40 -28.02 15.46
N LYS A 22 -17.08 -27.23 14.42
CA LYS A 22 -17.41 -27.53 13.03
C LYS A 22 -16.81 -28.86 12.57
N ALA A 23 -15.57 -29.15 12.93
CA ALA A 23 -14.93 -30.43 12.60
C ALA A 23 -15.56 -31.64 13.32
N LYS A 24 -16.20 -31.41 14.47
CA LYS A 24 -16.95 -32.43 15.22
C LYS A 24 -18.45 -32.48 14.86
N ASN A 25 -18.89 -31.76 13.82
CA ASN A 25 -20.29 -31.62 13.43
C ASN A 25 -21.21 -31.04 14.52
N ASP A 26 -20.66 -30.20 15.41
CA ASP A 26 -21.41 -29.50 16.47
C ASP A 26 -21.80 -28.10 15.99
N SER A 27 -22.83 -28.03 15.15
CA SER A 27 -23.30 -26.79 14.52
C SER A 27 -23.84 -25.79 15.53
N ASP A 28 -24.55 -26.24 16.57
CA ASP A 28 -25.13 -25.37 17.59
C ASP A 28 -24.06 -24.60 18.37
N LEU A 29 -22.98 -25.30 18.76
CA LEU A 29 -21.84 -24.67 19.44
C LEU A 29 -21.10 -23.72 18.49
N TYR A 30 -20.90 -24.14 17.24
CA TYR A 30 -20.28 -23.28 16.21
C TYR A 30 -21.06 -21.97 16.04
N ASP A 31 -22.37 -22.03 15.83
CA ASP A 31 -23.21 -20.87 15.61
C ASP A 31 -23.27 -19.96 16.83
N SER A 32 -23.33 -20.54 18.04
CA SER A 32 -23.30 -19.79 19.29
C SER A 32 -21.97 -19.03 19.47
N LEU A 33 -20.83 -19.70 19.24
CA LEU A 33 -19.51 -19.06 19.30
C LEU A 33 -19.36 -17.97 18.24
N MET A 34 -19.85 -18.20 17.02
CA MET A 34 -19.79 -17.21 15.94
C MET A 34 -20.71 -16.01 16.22
N LYS A 35 -21.87 -16.23 16.83
CA LYS A 35 -22.78 -15.16 17.27
C LYS A 35 -22.12 -14.27 18.32
N CYS A 36 -21.55 -14.86 19.38
CA CYS A 36 -20.83 -14.09 20.39
C CYS A 36 -19.60 -13.38 19.78
N THR A 37 -18.89 -14.04 18.86
CA THR A 37 -17.75 -13.42 18.15
C THR A 37 -18.16 -12.16 17.42
N LYS A 38 -19.30 -12.18 16.70
CA LYS A 38 -19.83 -11.00 16.00
C LYS A 38 -20.15 -9.86 16.97
N LYS A 39 -20.83 -10.16 18.09
CA LYS A 39 -21.13 -9.15 19.11
C LYS A 39 -19.87 -8.53 19.72
N SER A 40 -18.88 -9.34 20.07
CA SER A 40 -17.60 -8.85 20.61
C SER A 40 -16.85 -7.99 19.59
N LEU A 41 -16.84 -8.37 18.31
CA LEU A 41 -16.22 -7.55 17.25
C LEU A 41 -16.93 -6.20 17.08
N ILE A 42 -18.26 -6.15 17.16
CA ILE A 42 -19.02 -4.89 17.13
C ILE A 42 -18.65 -4.01 18.33
N ALA A 43 -18.60 -4.59 19.53
CA ALA A 43 -18.25 -3.87 20.75
C ALA A 43 -16.80 -3.36 20.78
N ILE A 44 -15.87 -4.09 20.12
CA ILE A 44 -14.49 -3.65 19.93
C ILE A 44 -14.41 -2.53 18.88
N GLY A 45 -15.10 -2.66 17.74
CA GLY A 45 -15.05 -1.70 16.65
C GLY A 45 -13.62 -1.37 16.21
N GLU A 46 -13.30 -0.08 16.15
CA GLU A 46 -11.97 0.45 15.82
C GLU A 46 -11.16 0.88 17.06
N ALA A 47 -11.59 0.47 18.26
CA ALA A 47 -10.97 0.89 19.51
C ALA A 47 -9.49 0.48 19.60
N ASN A 48 -8.64 1.46 19.92
CA ASN A 48 -7.21 1.28 20.16
C ASN A 48 -6.84 1.29 21.64
N SER A 49 -7.75 1.76 22.50
CA SER A 49 -7.62 1.80 23.94
C SER A 49 -8.90 1.35 24.64
N ASP A 50 -8.83 1.03 25.93
CA ASP A 50 -10.01 0.63 26.72
C ASP A 50 -11.06 1.76 26.82
N ALA A 51 -10.64 3.03 26.72
CA ALA A 51 -11.51 4.20 26.76
C ALA A 51 -12.37 4.37 25.50
N GLU A 52 -11.95 3.78 24.37
CA GLU A 52 -12.66 3.85 23.08
C GLU A 52 -13.67 2.71 22.90
N LEU A 53 -13.76 1.78 23.86
CA LEU A 53 -14.69 0.66 23.80
C LEU A 53 -16.15 1.13 23.91
N GLN A 54 -17.04 0.46 23.19
CA GLN A 54 -18.47 0.74 23.27
C GLN A 54 -19.03 0.45 24.68
N LEU A 55 -20.06 1.22 25.07
CA LEU A 55 -20.86 0.91 26.25
C LEU A 55 -21.39 -0.52 26.16
N GLY A 56 -21.08 -1.35 27.18
CA GLY A 56 -21.43 -2.77 27.22
C GLY A 56 -20.33 -3.73 26.74
N ALA A 57 -19.15 -3.24 26.33
CA ALA A 57 -18.02 -4.09 25.94
C ALA A 57 -17.61 -5.08 27.05
N LEU A 58 -17.66 -4.65 28.31
CA LEU A 58 -17.37 -5.52 29.45
C LEU A 58 -18.39 -6.64 29.59
N ASP A 59 -19.68 -6.37 29.36
CA ASP A 59 -20.71 -7.40 29.43
C ASP A 59 -20.59 -8.38 28.27
N GLN A 60 -20.20 -7.90 27.07
CA GLN A 60 -19.85 -8.77 25.95
C GLN A 60 -18.62 -9.64 26.25
N ALA A 61 -17.61 -9.11 26.96
CA ALA A 61 -16.45 -9.88 27.39
C ALA A 61 -16.83 -10.99 28.39
N LYS A 62 -17.78 -10.71 29.30
CA LYS A 62 -18.32 -11.71 30.23
C LYS A 62 -19.12 -12.79 29.49
N GLU A 63 -20.05 -12.39 28.61
CA GLU A 63 -20.86 -13.32 27.79
C GLU A 63 -19.95 -14.26 26.99
N MET A 64 -18.92 -13.71 26.34
CA MET A 64 -17.91 -14.49 25.62
C MET A 64 -17.12 -15.41 26.57
N GLY A 65 -16.74 -14.94 27.74
CA GLY A 65 -16.04 -15.74 28.76
C GLY A 65 -16.83 -16.98 29.18
N HIS A 66 -18.15 -16.83 29.42
CA HIS A 66 -19.04 -17.95 29.73
C HIS A 66 -19.12 -18.95 28.57
N MET A 67 -19.26 -18.46 27.33
CA MET A 67 -19.30 -19.33 26.15
C MET A 67 -18.00 -20.11 25.94
N LEU A 68 -16.84 -19.48 26.20
CA LEU A 68 -15.54 -20.13 26.10
C LEU A 68 -15.36 -21.21 27.18
N ALA A 69 -15.88 -20.99 28.39
CA ALA A 69 -15.88 -22.01 29.43
C ALA A 69 -16.69 -23.24 29.01
N LEU A 70 -17.91 -23.03 28.49
CA LEU A 70 -18.77 -24.11 27.98
C LEU A 70 -18.12 -24.86 26.81
N ALA A 71 -17.49 -24.13 25.87
CA ALA A 71 -16.77 -24.73 24.75
C ALA A 71 -15.57 -25.56 25.24
N LYS A 72 -14.83 -25.07 26.23
CA LYS A 72 -13.68 -25.78 26.83
C LYS A 72 -14.10 -27.10 27.47
N ASP A 73 -15.22 -27.11 28.19
CA ASP A 73 -15.72 -28.31 28.86
C ASP A 73 -16.19 -29.36 27.84
N LYS A 74 -16.86 -28.93 26.76
CA LYS A 74 -17.33 -29.83 25.69
C LYS A 74 -16.20 -30.32 24.76
N LEU A 75 -15.19 -29.48 24.52
CA LEU A 75 -14.12 -29.71 23.55
C LEU A 75 -12.75 -29.91 24.22
N HIS A 76 -12.72 -30.61 25.36
CA HIS A 76 -11.56 -30.81 26.23
C HIS A 76 -10.40 -31.57 25.56
N ASP A 77 -9.73 -30.95 24.59
CA ASP A 77 -8.57 -31.45 23.88
C ASP A 77 -7.60 -30.28 23.64
N CYS A 78 -6.72 -30.07 24.62
CA CYS A 78 -5.69 -29.04 24.57
C CYS A 78 -4.71 -29.23 23.40
N ALA A 79 -4.48 -30.48 22.96
CA ALA A 79 -3.54 -30.77 21.88
C ALA A 79 -4.12 -30.37 20.51
N VAL A 80 -5.40 -30.63 20.28
CA VAL A 80 -6.12 -30.14 19.08
C VAL A 80 -6.18 -28.62 19.08
N LEU A 81 -6.51 -28.01 20.22
CA LEU A 81 -6.56 -26.55 20.34
C LEU A 81 -5.19 -25.89 20.08
N ALA A 82 -4.12 -26.41 20.68
CA ALA A 82 -2.77 -25.90 20.47
C ALA A 82 -2.33 -26.03 18.99
N ARG A 83 -2.62 -27.17 18.35
CA ARG A 83 -2.36 -27.35 16.91
C ARG A 83 -3.17 -26.36 16.07
N LYS A 84 -4.43 -26.10 16.43
CA LYS A 84 -5.28 -25.16 15.69
C LYS A 84 -4.77 -23.73 15.81
N LEU A 85 -4.41 -23.28 17.03
CA LEU A 85 -3.84 -21.96 17.25
C LEU A 85 -2.52 -21.78 16.51
N ARG A 86 -1.65 -22.81 16.50
CA ARG A 86 -0.41 -22.78 15.73
C ARG A 86 -0.66 -22.62 14.22
N ALA A 87 -1.62 -23.35 13.66
CA ALA A 87 -1.98 -23.20 12.25
C ALA A 87 -2.55 -21.80 11.93
N MET A 88 -3.33 -21.22 12.85
CA MET A 88 -3.83 -19.84 12.69
C MET A 88 -2.71 -18.80 12.71
N ILE A 89 -1.69 -18.99 13.55
CA ILE A 89 -0.49 -18.13 13.58
C ILE A 89 0.25 -18.20 12.24
N GLN A 90 0.56 -19.42 11.76
CA GLN A 90 1.28 -19.63 10.50
C GLN A 90 0.54 -18.98 9.31
N LEU A 91 -0.77 -19.20 9.21
CA LEU A 91 -1.60 -18.57 8.18
C LEU A 91 -1.55 -17.04 8.24
N THR A 92 -1.59 -16.48 9.45
CA THR A 92 -1.54 -15.03 9.65
C THR A 92 -0.17 -14.46 9.27
N GLU A 93 0.92 -15.14 9.60
CA GLU A 93 2.28 -14.77 9.20
C GLU A 93 2.46 -14.78 7.67
N GLU A 94 1.93 -15.81 7.00
CA GLU A 94 1.93 -15.90 5.54
C GLU A 94 1.16 -14.75 4.89
N ASN A 95 -0.02 -14.42 5.44
CA ASN A 95 -0.81 -13.27 4.98
C ASN A 95 -0.06 -11.95 5.14
N VAL A 96 0.60 -11.73 6.29
CA VAL A 96 1.42 -10.54 6.53
C VAL A 96 2.57 -10.46 5.52
N LYS A 97 3.24 -11.59 5.25
CA LYS A 97 4.32 -11.66 4.25
C LYS A 97 3.81 -11.34 2.84
N SER A 98 2.64 -11.87 2.46
CA SER A 98 2.01 -11.58 1.16
C SER A 98 1.65 -10.11 1.01
N ASN A 99 0.98 -9.53 2.01
CA ASN A 99 0.60 -8.12 2.01
C ASN A 99 1.82 -7.19 1.95
N ARG A 100 2.92 -7.53 2.63
CA ARG A 100 4.19 -6.79 2.53
C ARG A 100 4.76 -6.80 1.11
N LYS A 101 4.72 -7.95 0.43
CA LYS A 101 5.17 -8.04 -0.97
C LYS A 101 4.30 -7.18 -1.90
N GLN A 102 2.98 -7.22 -1.73
CA GLN A 102 2.06 -6.41 -2.51
C GLN A 102 2.28 -4.90 -2.25
N SER A 103 2.45 -4.51 -0.99
CA SER A 103 2.76 -3.13 -0.62
C SER A 103 4.08 -2.66 -1.26
N ALA A 104 5.14 -3.46 -1.19
CA ALA A 104 6.43 -3.15 -1.81
C ALA A 104 6.31 -3.01 -3.34
N PHE A 105 5.56 -3.90 -4.00
CA PHE A 105 5.28 -3.81 -5.43
C PHE A 105 4.53 -2.52 -5.79
N LEU A 106 3.49 -2.16 -5.03
CA LEU A 106 2.73 -0.93 -5.28
C LEU A 106 3.56 0.33 -5.07
N ILE A 107 4.43 0.36 -4.04
CA ILE A 107 5.37 1.46 -3.81
C ILE A 107 6.34 1.59 -5.00
N GLN A 108 6.90 0.46 -5.46
CA GLN A 108 7.80 0.46 -6.60
C GLN A 108 7.08 0.90 -7.89
N LEU A 109 5.85 0.45 -8.09
CA LEU A 109 5.03 0.85 -9.23
C LEU A 109 4.78 2.36 -9.18
N ALA A 110 4.34 2.89 -8.05
CA ALA A 110 4.09 4.32 -7.87
C ALA A 110 5.35 5.18 -8.15
N ALA A 111 6.52 4.72 -7.72
CA ALA A 111 7.79 5.40 -7.97
C ALA A 111 8.22 5.37 -9.46
N LYS A 112 7.78 4.35 -10.22
CA LYS A 112 8.11 4.20 -11.65
C LYS A 112 7.04 4.77 -12.59
N THR A 113 5.79 4.86 -12.14
CA THR A 113 4.70 5.34 -12.96
C THR A 113 4.81 6.85 -13.18
N VAL A 114 4.82 7.25 -14.44
CA VAL A 114 4.71 8.66 -14.83
C VAL A 114 3.25 9.10 -14.59
N PRO A 115 2.99 10.16 -13.80
CA PRO A 115 1.66 10.75 -13.66
C PRO A 115 1.01 11.01 -15.03
N LYS A 116 -0.30 10.77 -15.16
CA LYS A 116 -1.03 10.95 -16.44
C LYS A 116 -0.75 12.28 -17.16
N PRO A 117 -0.67 13.45 -16.48
CA PRO A 117 -0.34 14.70 -17.15
C PRO A 117 1.05 14.68 -17.80
N LEU A 118 2.03 14.05 -17.14
CA LEU A 118 3.40 13.90 -17.67
C LEU A 118 3.45 12.87 -18.80
N HIS A 119 2.58 11.85 -18.78
CA HIS A 119 2.45 10.91 -19.88
C HIS A 119 1.90 11.60 -21.15
N CYS A 120 0.81 12.36 -21.03
CA CYS A 120 0.27 13.13 -22.16
C CYS A 120 1.26 14.18 -22.66
N PHE A 121 2.03 14.81 -21.76
CA PHE A 121 3.09 15.73 -22.14
C PHE A 121 4.22 15.03 -22.90
N SER A 122 4.65 13.84 -22.46
CA SER A 122 5.63 13.01 -23.21
C SER A 122 5.10 12.62 -24.60
N GLN A 123 3.83 12.23 -24.72
CA GLN A 123 3.19 11.97 -26.02
C GLN A 123 3.13 13.22 -26.90
N LEU A 124 2.79 14.38 -26.32
CA LEU A 124 2.75 15.66 -27.01
C LEU A 124 4.15 16.07 -27.50
N LEU A 125 5.18 15.96 -26.66
CA LEU A 125 6.57 16.23 -27.05
C LEU A 125 7.02 15.31 -28.19
N THR A 126 6.71 14.01 -28.08
CA THR A 126 7.02 13.04 -29.14
C THR A 126 6.32 13.40 -30.45
N ALA A 127 5.03 13.71 -30.41
CA ALA A 127 4.28 14.13 -31.58
C ALA A 127 4.86 15.42 -32.18
N ASN A 128 5.22 16.42 -31.36
CA ASN A 128 5.83 17.66 -31.82
C ASN A 128 7.23 17.47 -32.41
N TYR A 129 8.03 16.54 -31.90
CA TYR A 129 9.34 16.20 -32.48
C TYR A 129 9.22 15.66 -33.91
N PHE A 130 8.22 14.81 -34.15
CA PHE A 130 7.97 14.24 -35.48
C PHE A 130 7.12 15.14 -36.40
N LEU A 131 6.62 16.29 -35.93
CA LEU A 131 5.90 17.23 -36.76
C LEU A 131 6.89 17.98 -37.69
N PRO A 132 6.74 17.89 -39.03
CA PRO A 132 7.70 18.45 -39.99
C PRO A 132 7.82 19.98 -39.98
N ASP A 133 6.92 20.68 -39.28
CA ASP A 133 6.69 22.12 -39.47
C ASP A 133 7.48 23.02 -38.50
N ARG A 134 7.91 22.51 -37.34
CA ARG A 134 8.79 23.30 -36.43
C ARG A 134 10.25 23.22 -36.81
N ALA A 135 10.71 22.07 -37.34
CA ALA A 135 12.07 21.90 -37.82
C ALA A 135 12.38 22.70 -39.11
N LYS A 136 11.36 23.23 -39.79
CA LYS A 136 11.51 24.05 -41.01
C LYS A 136 11.34 25.55 -40.78
N ASN A 137 10.66 25.96 -39.71
CA ASN A 137 10.34 27.37 -39.47
C ASN A 137 11.23 28.05 -38.42
N ASP A 138 11.86 27.30 -37.50
CA ASP A 138 12.90 27.85 -36.64
C ASP A 138 14.27 27.68 -37.29
N VAL A 139 14.63 28.71 -38.06
CA VAL A 139 16.00 29.01 -38.47
C VAL A 139 16.81 29.30 -37.21
N TYR A 140 17.19 28.27 -36.45
CA TYR A 140 18.39 28.41 -35.62
C TYR A 140 19.54 28.56 -36.60
N PRO A 141 20.26 29.70 -36.62
CA PRO A 141 21.38 29.86 -37.54
C PRO A 141 22.35 28.73 -37.22
N LYS A 142 22.56 27.81 -38.18
CA LYS A 142 23.49 26.68 -38.02
C LYS A 142 24.88 27.14 -37.54
N GLU A 143 25.22 28.38 -37.87
CA GLU A 143 26.41 29.10 -37.43
C GLU A 143 26.59 29.09 -35.90
N LYS A 144 25.53 29.19 -35.09
CA LYS A 144 25.62 29.18 -33.62
C LYS A 144 25.77 27.78 -33.01
N LEU A 145 25.39 26.72 -33.73
CA LEU A 145 25.44 25.36 -33.18
C LEU A 145 26.88 24.84 -33.05
N GLU A 146 27.79 25.39 -33.86
CA GLU A 146 29.20 25.00 -33.93
C GLU A 146 30.15 26.14 -33.53
N ASP A 147 29.63 27.29 -33.09
CA ASP A 147 30.43 28.46 -32.72
C ASP A 147 31.20 28.22 -31.40
N PRO A 148 32.53 28.07 -31.44
CA PRO A 148 33.31 27.76 -30.25
C PRO A 148 33.37 28.91 -29.23
N SER A 149 32.89 30.11 -29.58
CA SER A 149 32.81 31.24 -28.67
C SER A 149 31.61 31.19 -27.71
N LEU A 150 30.67 30.24 -27.92
CA LEU A 150 29.50 30.03 -27.08
C LEU A 150 29.73 28.91 -26.04
N TYR A 151 28.87 28.85 -25.04
CA TYR A 151 28.90 27.80 -24.02
C TYR A 151 28.11 26.58 -24.44
N HIS A 152 28.81 25.48 -24.74
CA HIS A 152 28.18 24.23 -25.15
C HIS A 152 28.08 23.23 -24.00
N TYR A 153 26.89 22.66 -23.83
CA TYR A 153 26.59 21.62 -22.84
C TYR A 153 26.05 20.39 -23.55
N ALA A 154 26.63 19.22 -23.27
CA ALA A 154 26.09 17.94 -23.73
C ALA A 154 25.31 17.29 -22.58
N ILE A 155 24.02 17.07 -22.77
CA ILE A 155 23.15 16.40 -21.80
C ILE A 155 22.81 15.02 -22.35
N PHE A 156 23.28 13.98 -21.66
CA PHE A 156 22.95 12.58 -21.93
C PHE A 156 21.91 12.13 -20.91
N SER A 157 20.67 11.92 -21.33
CA SER A 157 19.61 11.46 -20.43
C SER A 157 18.46 10.82 -21.20
N ASP A 158 17.97 9.71 -20.68
CA ASP A 158 16.73 9.04 -21.11
C ASP A 158 15.47 9.73 -20.56
N ASN A 159 15.61 10.68 -19.63
CA ASN A 159 14.50 11.43 -19.04
C ASN A 159 14.32 12.78 -19.75
N VAL A 160 13.60 12.75 -20.87
CA VAL A 160 13.29 13.93 -21.70
C VAL A 160 12.60 15.03 -20.89
N LEU A 161 11.73 14.67 -19.94
CA LEU A 161 11.02 15.65 -19.10
C LEU A 161 11.99 16.38 -18.16
N ALA A 162 12.84 15.64 -17.45
CA ALA A 162 13.83 16.24 -16.56
C ALA A 162 14.78 17.14 -17.35
N THR A 163 15.23 16.69 -18.53
CA THR A 163 16.08 17.47 -19.43
C THR A 163 15.40 18.77 -19.87
N ALA A 164 14.13 18.71 -20.29
CA ALA A 164 13.37 19.88 -20.70
C ALA A 164 13.20 20.91 -19.56
N VAL A 165 12.95 20.45 -18.33
CA VAL A 165 12.83 21.33 -17.16
C VAL A 165 14.16 22.02 -16.86
N VAL A 166 15.28 21.29 -16.89
CA VAL A 166 16.61 21.84 -16.66
C VAL A 166 16.93 22.90 -17.71
N VAL A 167 16.81 22.56 -18.99
CA VAL A 167 17.10 23.49 -20.10
C VAL A 167 16.23 24.74 -20.01
N ASN A 168 14.92 24.59 -19.79
CA ASN A 168 14.00 25.72 -19.72
C ASN A 168 14.28 26.62 -18.51
N SER A 169 14.58 26.02 -17.35
CA SER A 169 14.96 26.78 -16.16
C SER A 169 16.26 27.56 -16.38
N THR A 170 17.28 26.95 -16.99
CA THR A 170 18.54 27.62 -17.30
C THR A 170 18.35 28.75 -18.31
N MET A 171 17.58 28.53 -19.37
CA MET A 171 17.27 29.57 -20.36
C MET A 171 16.51 30.76 -19.77
N TRP A 172 15.64 30.52 -18.80
CA TRP A 172 14.85 31.59 -18.19
C TRP A 172 15.65 32.45 -17.20
N HIS A 173 16.65 31.87 -16.52
CA HIS A 173 17.35 32.54 -15.41
C HIS A 173 18.81 32.90 -15.71
N ALA A 174 19.37 32.45 -16.84
CA ALA A 174 20.69 32.88 -17.26
C ALA A 174 20.69 34.37 -17.62
N ASN A 175 21.79 35.06 -17.33
CA ASN A 175 21.94 36.48 -17.67
C ASN A 175 22.05 36.71 -19.19
N GLU A 176 22.62 35.75 -19.93
CA GLU A 176 22.86 35.83 -21.38
C GLU A 176 22.41 34.52 -22.06
N PRO A 177 21.10 34.21 -22.08
CA PRO A 177 20.59 32.90 -22.50
C PRO A 177 20.97 32.51 -23.93
N GLU A 178 21.12 33.49 -24.83
CA GLU A 178 21.54 33.31 -26.21
C GLU A 178 22.98 32.80 -26.40
N LYS A 179 23.80 32.82 -25.35
CA LYS A 179 25.17 32.29 -25.36
C LYS A 179 25.28 30.83 -24.94
N HIS A 180 24.19 30.21 -24.48
CA HIS A 180 24.19 28.85 -23.96
C HIS A 180 23.50 27.90 -24.96
N ILE A 181 24.24 26.89 -25.43
CA ILE A 181 23.78 25.90 -26.41
C ILE A 181 23.75 24.51 -25.75
N PHE A 182 22.59 23.87 -25.79
CA PHE A 182 22.39 22.52 -25.24
C PHE A 182 22.28 21.48 -26.35
N HIS A 183 23.21 20.54 -26.36
CA HIS A 183 23.19 19.34 -27.18
C HIS A 183 22.55 18.21 -26.37
N ILE A 184 21.34 17.82 -26.76
CA ILE A 184 20.56 16.80 -26.04
C ILE A 184 20.71 15.46 -26.76
N VAL A 185 21.21 14.46 -26.05
CA VAL A 185 21.34 13.08 -26.51
C VAL A 185 20.44 12.21 -25.64
N THR A 186 19.38 11.67 -26.25
CA THR A 186 18.35 10.84 -25.60
C THR A 186 18.35 9.44 -26.17
#